data_AF-A0AAU3G7J6-F1
#
_entry.id   AF-A0AAU3G7J6-F1
#
_cell.length_a   1.000
_cell.length_b   1.000
_cell.length_c   1.000
_cell.angle_alpha   90.00
_cell.angle_beta   90.00
_cell.angle_gamma   90.00
#
_symmetry.space_group_name_H-M   'P 1'
#
loop_
_entity.id
_entity.type
_entity.pdbx_description
1 polymer ?
#
loop_
_entity_poly.entity_id
_entity_poly.type
_entity_poly.pdbx_seq_one_letter_code
_entity_poly.pdbx_strand_id
1 'polypeptide(L)'
;MTGPDRSMESAPKRFDWRRPPAWFGLLIIPVAVLAAFALTEKHGPVLGVLAGIVYASLALVPLALDQVTSWSKAHPFLDSLILLPLLFFALAYLTQLPLIACMWIAAACAVPWLALTTFLRKRRQARSA
;
A
#
# COMPACT_ATOMS: atom_id res chain seq x y z
N MET A 1 4.43 45.47 -38.97
CA MET A 1 3.50 44.32 -38.86
C MET A 1 4.25 43.18 -38.16
N THR A 2 4.28 43.20 -36.84
CA THR A 2 4.90 42.19 -35.98
C THR A 2 3.82 41.21 -35.55
N GLY A 3 4.01 39.92 -35.86
CA GLY A 3 3.05 38.86 -35.59
C GLY A 3 2.87 38.59 -34.09
N PRO A 4 1.70 38.06 -33.67
CA PRO A 4 1.36 37.89 -32.26
C PRO A 4 2.20 36.79 -31.59
N ASP A 5 2.73 37.13 -30.41
CA ASP A 5 3.44 36.26 -29.47
C ASP A 5 2.62 35.01 -29.11
N ARG A 6 3.00 33.85 -29.67
CA ARG A 6 2.50 32.52 -29.27
C ARG A 6 3.35 31.91 -28.14
N SER A 7 3.66 32.67 -27.10
CA SER A 7 4.57 32.23 -26.02
C SER A 7 3.85 31.81 -24.72
N MET A 8 2.51 31.67 -24.73
CA MET A 8 1.74 31.18 -23.59
C MET A 8 1.22 29.74 -23.76
N GLU A 9 1.96 28.86 -24.42
CA GLU A 9 1.68 27.42 -24.32
C GLU A 9 2.34 26.90 -23.05
N SER A 10 1.64 27.06 -21.92
CA SER A 10 2.04 26.50 -20.63
C SER A 10 2.25 25.00 -20.82
N ALA A 11 3.51 24.56 -20.80
CA ALA A 11 3.88 23.17 -20.95
C ALA A 11 3.02 22.31 -20.01
N PRO A 12 2.36 21.24 -20.52
CA PRO A 12 1.50 20.43 -19.68
C PRO A 12 2.34 19.89 -18.52
N LYS A 13 1.93 20.23 -17.29
CA LYS A 13 2.54 19.70 -16.06
C LYS A 13 2.52 18.19 -16.16
N ARG A 14 3.66 17.58 -16.50
CA ARG A 14 3.79 16.13 -16.58
C ARG A 14 3.49 15.59 -15.18
N PHE A 15 2.54 14.66 -15.12
CA PHE A 15 2.18 14.00 -13.89
C PHE A 15 3.39 13.20 -13.39
N ASP A 16 4.03 13.69 -12.34
CA ASP A 16 5.19 13.02 -11.74
C ASP A 16 4.71 11.91 -10.82
N TRP A 17 4.70 10.68 -11.34
CA TRP A 17 4.34 9.46 -10.60
C TRP A 17 5.19 9.22 -9.34
N ARG A 18 6.31 9.94 -9.16
CA ARG A 18 7.17 9.83 -7.98
C ARG A 18 6.58 10.47 -6.73
N ARG A 19 5.65 11.42 -6.88
CA ARG A 19 4.96 12.08 -5.77
C ARG A 19 3.47 12.08 -6.03
N PRO A 20 2.75 10.99 -5.69
CA PRO A 20 1.30 10.99 -5.83
C PRO A 20 0.72 12.20 -5.08
N PRO A 21 -0.21 12.92 -5.71
CA PRO A 21 -0.74 14.15 -5.16
C PRO A 21 -1.52 13.86 -3.87
N ALA A 22 -1.55 14.81 -2.93
CA ALA A 22 -2.17 14.62 -1.62
C ALA A 22 -3.65 14.20 -1.67
N TRP A 23 -4.38 14.56 -2.74
CA TRP A 23 -5.76 14.13 -2.95
C TRP A 23 -5.90 12.62 -3.18
N PHE A 24 -4.83 11.93 -3.60
CA PHE A 24 -4.80 10.48 -3.75
C PHE A 24 -4.92 9.77 -2.40
N GLY A 25 -4.33 10.34 -1.34
CA GLY A 25 -4.56 9.88 0.04
C GLY A 25 -6.02 10.05 0.48
N LEU A 26 -6.68 11.11 -0.01
CA LEU A 26 -8.09 11.38 0.26
C LEU A 26 -9.04 10.33 -0.34
N LEU A 27 -8.68 9.73 -1.49
CA LEU A 27 -9.43 8.62 -2.09
C LEU A 27 -9.30 7.30 -1.30
N ILE A 28 -8.23 7.13 -0.52
CA ILE A 28 -8.03 5.92 0.31
C ILE A 28 -8.98 5.93 1.51
N ILE A 29 -9.34 7.12 2.03
CA ILE A 29 -10.20 7.28 3.21
C ILE A 29 -11.59 6.62 3.04
N PRO A 30 -12.39 6.89 1.99
CA PRO A 30 -13.70 6.25 1.84
C PRO A 30 -13.58 4.73 1.67
N VAL A 31 -12.54 4.25 0.98
CA VAL A 31 -12.27 2.81 0.83
C VAL A 31 -11.92 2.19 2.18
N ALA A 32 -11.11 2.87 2.99
CA ALA A 32 -10.76 2.46 4.35
C ALA A 32 -12.01 2.33 5.24
N VAL A 33 -12.90 3.32 5.19
CA VAL A 33 -14.15 3.34 5.96
C VAL A 33 -15.07 2.21 5.53
N LEU A 34 -15.25 2.00 4.22
CA LEU A 34 -16.05 0.90 3.67
C LEU A 34 -15.49 -0.47 4.07
N ALA A 35 -14.18 -0.66 3.97
CA ALA A 35 -13.51 -1.91 4.37
C ALA A 35 -13.67 -2.17 5.87
N ALA A 36 -13.45 -1.15 6.71
CA ALA A 36 -13.59 -1.25 8.16
C ALA A 36 -15.03 -1.61 8.55
N PHE A 37 -16.03 -0.93 7.96
CA PHE A 37 -17.44 -1.19 8.24
C PHE A 37 -17.85 -2.61 7.84
N ALA A 38 -17.46 -3.06 6.65
CA ALA A 38 -17.76 -4.41 6.19
C ALA A 38 -17.07 -5.50 7.04
N LEU A 39 -15.88 -5.22 7.58
CA LEU A 39 -15.20 -6.12 8.52
C LEU A 39 -15.87 -6.10 9.90
N THR A 40 -16.39 -4.96 10.36
CA THR A 40 -17.18 -4.86 11.58
C THR A 40 -18.43 -5.73 11.51
N GLU A 41 -19.16 -5.69 10.40
CA GLU A 41 -20.38 -6.50 10.23
C GLU A 41 -20.09 -8.00 10.18
N LYS A 42 -19.00 -8.41 9.54
CA LYS A 42 -18.68 -9.83 9.33
C LYS A 42 -17.98 -10.50 10.53
N HIS A 43 -17.06 -9.78 11.18
CA HIS A 43 -16.13 -10.34 12.16
C HIS A 43 -16.10 -9.58 13.50
N GLY A 44 -16.97 -8.59 13.65
CA GLY A 44 -17.11 -7.81 14.88
C GLY A 44 -16.27 -6.54 14.94
N PRO A 45 -16.53 -5.67 15.94
CA PRO A 45 -15.99 -4.31 16.01
C PRO A 45 -14.46 -4.28 16.16
N VAL A 46 -13.87 -5.28 16.81
CA VAL A 46 -12.41 -5.37 17.01
C VAL A 46 -11.68 -5.42 15.66
N LEU A 47 -12.16 -6.22 14.71
CA LEU A 47 -11.51 -6.32 13.39
C LEU A 47 -11.69 -5.05 12.57
N GLY A 48 -12.86 -4.41 12.66
CA GLY A 48 -13.10 -3.13 12.00
C GLY A 48 -12.19 -2.02 12.50
N VAL A 49 -11.94 -1.94 13.82
CA VAL A 49 -10.98 -0.99 14.41
C VAL A 49 -9.57 -1.26 13.89
N LEU A 50 -9.12 -2.53 13.90
CA LEU A 50 -7.80 -2.89 13.38
C LEU A 50 -7.66 -2.54 11.89
N ALA A 51 -8.69 -2.81 11.09
CA ALA A 51 -8.72 -2.44 9.68
C ALA A 51 -8.63 -0.92 9.52
N GLY A 52 -9.41 -0.17 10.30
CA GLY A 52 -9.39 1.29 10.31
C GLY A 52 -7.99 1.84 10.61
N ILE A 53 -7.30 1.30 11.62
CA ILE A 53 -5.93 1.71 11.96
C ILE A 53 -4.97 1.44 10.80
N VAL A 54 -5.01 0.25 10.22
CA VAL A 54 -4.12 -0.13 9.11
C VAL A 54 -4.38 0.74 7.90
N TYR A 55 -5.62 0.91 7.46
CA TYR A 55 -5.92 1.74 6.31
C TYR A 55 -5.69 3.25 6.56
N ALA A 56 -5.92 3.75 7.77
CA ALA A 56 -5.60 5.13 8.13
C ALA A 56 -4.09 5.39 8.08
N SER A 57 -3.27 4.44 8.53
CA SER A 57 -1.81 4.54 8.41
C SER A 57 -1.35 4.55 6.95
N LEU A 58 -2.00 3.78 6.06
CA LEU A 58 -1.74 3.82 4.62
C LEU A 58 -2.13 5.15 3.98
N ALA A 59 -3.22 5.77 4.43
CA ALA A 59 -3.64 7.09 3.93
C ALA A 59 -2.63 8.20 4.28
N LEU A 60 -1.79 8.00 5.30
CA LEU A 60 -0.72 8.93 5.70
C LEU A 60 0.58 8.74 4.91
N VAL A 61 0.80 7.59 4.28
CA VAL A 61 1.99 7.30 3.43
C VAL A 61 2.26 8.39 2.38
N PRO A 62 1.27 8.90 1.61
CA PRO A 62 1.53 9.96 0.63
C PRO A 62 2.02 11.28 1.25
N LEU A 63 1.82 11.55 2.54
CA LEU A 63 2.38 12.74 3.19
C LEU A 63 3.87 12.59 3.55
N ALA A 64 4.34 11.34 3.71
CA ALA A 64 5.69 11.04 4.17
C ALA A 64 6.52 10.26 3.13
N LEU A 65 6.19 10.34 1.85
CA LEU A 65 6.81 9.56 0.76
C LEU A 65 8.34 9.56 0.76
N ASP A 66 8.97 10.71 0.93
CA ASP A 66 10.44 10.81 0.91
C ASP A 66 11.06 10.05 2.10
N GLN A 67 10.42 10.12 3.28
CA GLN A 67 10.81 9.34 4.45
C GLN A 67 10.49 7.84 4.29
N VAL A 68 9.29 7.49 3.82
CA VAL A 68 8.86 6.10 3.61
C VAL A 68 9.74 5.39 2.58
N THR A 69 10.10 6.05 1.48
CA THR A 69 10.97 5.47 0.45
C THR A 69 12.41 5.31 0.94
N SER A 70 12.93 6.26 1.74
CA SER A 70 14.24 6.13 2.37
C SER A 70 14.26 5.00 3.40
N TRP A 71 13.19 4.87 4.19
CA TRP A 71 13.04 3.83 5.20
C TRP A 71 12.82 2.45 4.58
N SER A 72 12.03 2.34 3.51
CA SER A 72 11.81 1.11 2.73
C SER A 72 13.11 0.61 2.09
N LYS A 73 13.97 1.52 1.59
CA LYS A 73 15.30 1.16 1.10
C LYS A 73 16.18 0.57 2.20
N ALA A 74 16.10 1.10 3.42
CA ALA A 74 16.85 0.62 4.58
C ALA A 74 16.26 -0.67 5.19
N HIS A 75 14.94 -0.85 5.15
CA HIS A 75 14.22 -1.95 5.81
C HIS A 75 13.27 -2.69 4.86
N PRO A 76 13.80 -3.33 3.81
CA PRO A 76 13.00 -4.00 2.77
C PRO A 76 12.17 -5.18 3.29
N PHE A 77 12.61 -5.80 4.39
CA PHE A 77 11.91 -6.90 5.02
C PHE A 77 10.65 -6.42 5.75
N LEU A 78 10.73 -5.29 6.48
CA LEU A 78 9.55 -4.70 7.12
C LEU A 78 8.54 -4.18 6.09
N ASP A 79 9.01 -3.69 4.95
CA ASP A 79 8.13 -3.23 3.86
C ASP A 79 7.27 -4.37 3.31
N SER A 80 7.86 -5.57 3.20
CA SER A 80 7.12 -6.79 2.82
C SER A 80 6.17 -7.26 3.92
N LEU A 81 6.46 -6.94 5.19
CA LEU A 81 5.64 -7.31 6.33
C LEU A 81 4.32 -6.52 6.40
N ILE A 82 4.27 -5.31 5.84
CA ILE A 82 3.03 -4.53 5.68
C ILE A 82 2.00 -5.26 4.80
N LEU A 83 2.43 -6.12 3.87
CA LEU A 83 1.51 -6.94 3.07
C LEU A 83 0.76 -7.97 3.92
N LEU A 84 1.30 -8.37 5.08
CA LEU A 84 0.69 -9.38 5.95
C LEU A 84 -0.69 -8.94 6.50
N PRO A 85 -0.83 -7.77 7.15
CA PRO A 85 -2.14 -7.29 7.60
C PRO A 85 -3.07 -7.01 6.42
N LEU A 86 -2.57 -6.46 5.29
CA LEU A 86 -3.42 -6.27 4.10
C LEU A 86 -3.98 -7.59 3.58
N LEU A 87 -3.14 -8.63 3.48
CA LEU A 87 -3.55 -9.94 3.02
C LEU A 87 -4.55 -10.58 3.99
N PHE A 88 -4.32 -10.46 5.29
CA PHE A 88 -5.24 -10.92 6.32
C PHE A 88 -6.60 -10.23 6.19
N PHE A 89 -6.63 -8.90 6.06
CA PHE A 89 -7.89 -8.16 5.88
C PHE A 89 -8.58 -8.48 4.56
N ALA A 90 -7.83 -8.64 3.47
CA ALA A 90 -8.38 -9.07 2.19
C ALA A 90 -9.03 -10.45 2.30
N LEU A 91 -8.37 -11.42 2.95
CA LEU A 91 -8.94 -12.73 3.19
C LEU A 91 -10.17 -12.68 4.11
N ALA A 92 -10.10 -11.94 5.20
CA ALA A 92 -11.22 -11.77 6.13
C ALA A 92 -12.43 -11.10 5.47
N TYR A 93 -12.19 -10.21 4.51
CA TYR A 93 -13.24 -9.57 3.72
C TYR A 93 -13.85 -10.52 2.68
N LEU A 94 -13.01 -11.26 1.92
CA LEU A 94 -13.44 -12.15 0.84
C LEU A 94 -14.04 -13.47 1.34
N THR A 95 -13.62 -13.96 2.49
CA THR A 95 -14.01 -15.28 2.99
C THR A 95 -14.73 -15.18 4.34
N GLN A 96 -15.76 -16.00 4.54
CA GLN A 96 -16.42 -16.20 5.84
C GLN A 96 -15.67 -17.24 6.70
N LEU A 97 -14.38 -17.46 6.42
CA LEU A 97 -13.57 -18.41 7.16
C LEU A 97 -13.37 -17.93 8.61
N PRO A 98 -13.19 -18.84 9.57
CA PRO A 98 -12.84 -18.46 10.92
C PRO A 98 -11.53 -17.67 10.92
N LEU A 99 -11.44 -16.62 11.74
CA LEU A 99 -10.29 -15.71 11.82
C LEU A 99 -8.95 -16.43 11.94
N ILE A 100 -8.94 -17.54 12.68
CA ILE A 100 -7.76 -18.39 12.86
C ILE A 100 -7.30 -18.97 11.52
N ALA A 101 -8.21 -19.43 10.67
CA ALA A 101 -7.88 -19.94 9.34
C ALA A 101 -7.35 -18.81 8.43
N CYS A 102 -7.94 -17.61 8.47
CA CYS A 102 -7.41 -16.45 7.75
C CYS A 102 -5.99 -16.09 8.21
N MET A 103 -5.70 -16.18 9.51
CA MET A 103 -4.37 -15.94 10.05
C MET A 103 -3.35 -16.96 9.54
N TRP A 104 -3.71 -18.26 9.55
CA TRP A 104 -2.84 -19.31 9.03
C TRP A 104 -2.58 -19.18 7.54
N ILE A 105 -3.60 -18.85 6.73
CA ILE A 105 -3.43 -18.67 5.29
C ILE A 105 -2.58 -17.43 5.01
N ALA A 106 -2.81 -16.32 5.72
CA ALA A 106 -2.00 -15.12 5.58
C ALA A 106 -0.53 -15.39 5.93
N ALA A 107 -0.26 -16.11 7.01
CA ALA A 107 1.08 -16.54 7.39
C ALA A 107 1.70 -17.48 6.34
N ALA A 108 0.93 -18.47 5.86
CA ALA A 108 1.37 -19.44 4.87
C ALA A 108 1.66 -18.81 3.50
N CYS A 109 1.00 -17.72 3.12
CA CYS A 109 1.31 -16.96 1.91
C CYS A 109 2.48 -15.99 2.11
N ALA A 110 2.64 -15.42 3.30
CA ALA A 110 3.69 -14.45 3.57
C ALA A 110 5.09 -15.04 3.64
N VAL A 111 5.25 -16.23 4.21
CA VAL A 111 6.54 -16.94 4.28
C VAL A 111 7.15 -17.18 2.89
N PRO A 112 6.45 -17.80 1.92
CA PRO A 112 6.98 -17.98 0.57
C PRO A 112 7.15 -16.66 -0.18
N TRP A 113 6.32 -15.65 0.10
CA TRP A 113 6.50 -14.32 -0.49
C TRP A 113 7.79 -13.64 0.00
N LEU A 114 8.08 -13.70 1.30
CA LEU A 114 9.33 -13.22 1.89
C LEU A 114 10.54 -14.01 1.36
N ALA A 115 10.41 -15.32 1.19
CA ALA A 115 11.46 -16.14 0.59
C ALA A 115 11.70 -15.79 -0.89
N LEU A 116 10.63 -15.56 -1.66
CA LEU A 116 10.73 -15.20 -3.08
C LEU A 116 11.35 -13.81 -3.25
N THR A 117 10.92 -12.82 -2.48
CA THR A 117 11.42 -11.44 -2.56
C THR A 117 12.90 -11.35 -2.18
N THR A 118 13.33 -12.06 -1.13
CA THR A 118 14.74 -12.16 -0.74
C THR A 118 15.57 -12.88 -1.79
N PHE A 119 15.07 -13.98 -2.35
CA PHE A 119 15.74 -14.73 -3.42
C PHE A 119 15.91 -13.92 -4.71
N LEU A 120 14.85 -13.23 -5.15
CA LEU A 120 14.89 -12.35 -6.33
C LEU A 120 15.87 -11.19 -6.13
N ARG A 121 15.94 -10.62 -4.93
CA ARG A 121 16.93 -9.58 -4.58
C ARG A 121 18.35 -10.11 -4.68
N LYS A 122 18.63 -11.27 -4.09
CA LYS A 122 19.94 -11.91 -4.15
C LYS A 122 20.37 -12.19 -5.60
N ARG A 123 19.43 -12.65 -6.44
CA ARG A 123 19.68 -12.85 -7.88
C ARG A 123 19.95 -11.56 -8.64
N ARG A 124 19.25 -10.45 -8.33
CA ARG A 124 19.52 -9.16 -8.98
C ARG A 124 20.90 -8.63 -8.61
N GLN A 125 21.30 -8.72 -7.33
CA GLN A 125 22.61 -8.29 -6.87
C GLN A 125 23.75 -9.06 -7.55
N ALA A 126 23.60 -10.39 -7.72
CA ALA A 126 24.58 -11.23 -8.41
C ALA A 126 24.68 -10.97 -9.93
N ARG A 127 23.73 -10.25 -10.53
CA ARG A 127 23.72 -9.90 -11.96
C ARG A 127 24.33 -8.52 -12.26
N SER A 128 24.51 -7.71 -11.22
CA SER A 128 25.03 -6.33 -11.28
C SER A 128 26.44 -6.19 -10.69
N ALA A 129 27.02 -7.28 -10.21
CA ALA A 129 28.43 -7.42 -9.85
C ALA A 129 29.16 -8.14 -10.98
#